data_AF-A0A931JYD6-F1
#
_entry.id   AF-A0A931JYD6-F1
#
_cell.length_a   1.000
_cell.length_b   1.000
_cell.length_c   1.000
_cell.angle_alpha   90.00
_cell.angle_beta   90.00
_cell.angle_gamma   90.00
#
_symmetry.space_group_name_H-M   'P 1'
#
loop_
_entity.id
_entity.type
_entity.pdbx_description
1 polymer ?
#
loop_
_entity_poly.entity_id
_entity_poly.type
_entity_poly.pdbx_seq_one_letter_code
_entity_poly.pdbx_strand_id
1 'polypeptide(L)'
;MGIRRRDASGGERGWSCAGVWCRVRAAGAADAGQGPRTRGRGDVCRRAFGRLRCRAGLVSGRTQSAWSDHVLGIDGCPGGGWVVVVISRDGRATVEHASSAGALARRCEAAALALIDIPIGLVDGPRLCDVEARAIVGPRRSSVFPAPPRWLLECRTVQEADKAMAARGRRKVQRQLWNIVARIRDIDDVLRSGALPAGRLRECHPEVCFRVLAGEPLRHSKHTREGLALRRAILERRWAGAGDIVDAAMQADSPWKEDDVLDAFAAALTAAGVWTCGLTTLPEDPPRDACGLPMEMVMLASATALRASAAPA
;
A
#
# COMPACT_ATOMS: atom_id res chain seq x y z
N MET A 1 -29.12 -49.35 46.50
CA MET A 1 -29.43 -47.92 46.67
C MET A 1 -28.29 -47.17 45.99
N GLY A 2 -28.38 -46.66 44.77
CA GLY A 2 -29.41 -45.83 44.13
C GLY A 2 -28.70 -44.49 43.82
N ILE A 3 -28.77 -43.83 42.67
CA ILE A 3 -29.58 -43.86 41.45
C ILE A 3 -28.76 -43.10 40.39
N ARG A 4 -28.86 -43.49 39.10
CA ARG A 4 -28.42 -42.68 37.95
C ARG A 4 -29.24 -41.38 37.85
N ARG A 5 -28.62 -40.25 37.49
CA ARG A 5 -29.23 -39.27 36.56
C ARG A 5 -28.17 -38.64 35.66
N ARG A 6 -28.46 -38.70 34.35
CA ARG A 6 -27.94 -37.82 33.30
C ARG A 6 -28.75 -36.53 33.33
N ASP A 7 -28.14 -35.42 32.94
CA ASP A 7 -28.69 -34.30 32.17
C ASP A 7 -27.47 -33.71 31.41
N ALA A 8 -27.38 -33.64 30.07
CA ALA A 8 -28.18 -32.95 29.06
C ALA A 8 -28.04 -31.41 29.11
N SER A 9 -26.91 -30.89 28.63
CA SER A 9 -26.85 -29.65 27.84
C SER A 9 -25.41 -29.38 27.37
N GLY A 10 -25.22 -29.44 26.05
CA GLY A 10 -24.02 -28.94 25.39
C GLY A 10 -23.99 -27.42 25.43
N GLY A 11 -22.78 -26.86 25.40
CA GLY A 11 -22.57 -25.41 25.38
C GLY A 11 -21.08 -25.09 25.23
N GLU A 12 -20.61 -25.14 23.99
CA GLU A 12 -19.32 -24.59 23.58
C GLU A 12 -19.32 -23.07 23.84
N ARG A 13 -18.34 -22.59 24.60
CA ARG A 13 -18.12 -21.15 24.82
C ARG A 13 -17.30 -20.59 23.66
N GLY A 14 -18.00 -20.21 22.59
CA GLY A 14 -17.46 -19.37 21.52
C GLY A 14 -17.19 -17.95 22.02
N TRP A 15 -15.98 -17.45 21.76
CA TRP A 15 -15.64 -16.04 21.91
C TRP A 15 -16.06 -15.31 20.63
N SER A 16 -17.05 -14.43 20.72
CA SER A 16 -17.43 -13.53 19.62
C SER A 16 -16.72 -12.18 19.78
N CYS A 17 -15.79 -11.86 18.89
CA CYS A 17 -15.42 -10.47 18.64
C CYS A 17 -16.51 -9.84 17.78
N ALA A 18 -17.27 -8.91 18.37
CA ALA A 18 -18.25 -8.11 17.68
C ALA A 18 -17.54 -7.15 16.71
N GLY A 19 -17.48 -7.53 15.43
CA GLY A 19 -17.22 -6.60 14.34
C GLY A 19 -18.45 -5.72 14.13
N VAL A 20 -18.26 -4.41 14.19
CA VAL A 20 -19.30 -3.41 13.90
C VAL A 20 -19.59 -3.45 12.40
N TRP A 21 -20.71 -4.05 12.01
CA TRP A 21 -21.28 -3.94 10.67
C TRP A 21 -22.23 -2.74 10.66
N CYS A 22 -21.85 -1.65 9.99
CA CYS A 22 -22.77 -0.55 9.74
C CYS A 22 -23.73 -0.95 8.60
N ARG A 23 -24.91 -1.46 8.98
CA ARG A 23 -26.01 -1.78 8.07
C ARG A 23 -26.95 -0.58 8.02
N VAL A 24 -26.88 0.23 6.97
CA VAL A 24 -27.84 1.34 6.76
C VAL A 24 -29.23 0.75 6.55
N ARG A 25 -30.13 0.95 7.51
CA ARG A 25 -31.57 0.70 7.36
C ARG A 25 -32.22 1.98 6.82
N ALA A 26 -32.90 1.89 5.68
CA ALA A 26 -33.87 2.88 5.28
C ALA A 26 -35.20 2.60 6.01
N ALA A 27 -35.68 3.56 6.80
CA ALA A 27 -37.06 3.67 7.24
C ALA A 27 -37.63 4.91 6.53
N GLY A 28 -38.88 5.01 6.07
CA GLY A 28 -40.02 4.12 5.99
C GLY A 28 -41.03 4.81 5.06
N ALA A 29 -41.97 4.06 4.50
CA ALA A 29 -43.03 4.57 3.64
C ALA A 29 -44.39 4.56 4.36
N ALA A 30 -45.17 5.60 4.12
CA ALA A 30 -46.64 5.65 4.04
C ALA A 30 -46.92 6.81 3.04
N ASP A 31 -47.79 6.76 2.04
CA ASP A 31 -49.14 6.21 1.98
C ASP A 31 -49.55 5.93 0.51
N ALA A 32 -50.70 5.28 0.35
CA ALA A 32 -51.21 4.51 -0.79
C ALA A 32 -51.55 5.26 -2.10
N GLY A 33 -51.51 4.51 -3.22
CA GLY A 33 -52.13 4.88 -4.50
C GLY A 33 -51.96 3.78 -5.56
N GLN A 34 -53.06 3.25 -6.09
CA GLN A 34 -53.15 2.03 -6.90
C GLN A 34 -52.83 2.23 -8.41
N GLY A 35 -51.95 1.35 -8.95
CA GLY A 35 -51.86 0.89 -10.37
C GLY A 35 -51.28 1.85 -11.44
N PRO A 36 -50.85 1.37 -12.64
CA PRO A 36 -50.63 0.00 -13.12
C PRO A 36 -49.16 -0.30 -13.51
N ARG A 37 -48.90 -1.59 -13.77
CA ARG A 37 -47.61 -2.22 -14.11
C ARG A 37 -46.84 -1.49 -15.23
N THR A 38 -45.61 -1.05 -14.93
CA THR A 38 -44.55 -0.88 -15.94
C THR A 38 -43.18 -1.29 -15.38
N ARG A 39 -42.32 -1.76 -16.31
CA ARG A 39 -41.11 -2.56 -16.10
C ARG A 39 -40.09 -1.91 -15.16
N GLY A 40 -39.51 -2.75 -14.30
CA GLY A 40 -38.54 -2.37 -13.28
C GLY A 40 -37.35 -1.58 -13.83
N ARG A 41 -37.11 -0.42 -13.22
CA ARG A 41 -35.82 0.25 -13.18
C ARG A 41 -34.96 -0.46 -12.14
N GLY A 42 -33.83 -0.98 -12.59
CA GLY A 42 -32.82 -1.60 -11.75
C GLY A 42 -31.71 -2.15 -12.62
N ASP A 43 -30.89 -1.25 -13.18
CA ASP A 43 -29.58 -1.56 -13.76
C ASP A 43 -28.97 -0.25 -14.32
N VAL A 44 -28.27 0.51 -13.48
CA VAL A 44 -27.31 1.54 -13.93
C VAL A 44 -26.03 1.38 -13.11
N CYS A 45 -25.30 0.28 -13.36
CA CYS A 45 -23.84 0.25 -13.23
C CYS A 45 -23.28 -0.99 -13.97
N ARG A 46 -23.58 -1.07 -15.26
CA ARG A 46 -22.91 -1.97 -16.20
C ARG A 46 -22.67 -1.21 -17.49
N ARG A 47 -21.54 -0.50 -17.56
CA ARG A 47 -20.84 -0.09 -18.80
C ARG A 47 -19.63 0.77 -18.44
N ALA A 48 -18.51 0.11 -18.13
CA ALA A 48 -17.15 0.58 -18.41
C ALA A 48 -16.10 -0.51 -18.07
N PHE A 49 -16.30 -1.75 -18.54
CA PHE A 49 -15.21 -2.70 -18.70
C PHE A 49 -15.26 -3.18 -20.15
N GLY A 50 -14.52 -2.46 -21.00
CA GLY A 50 -14.24 -2.88 -22.37
C GLY A 50 -13.52 -4.23 -22.34
N ARG A 51 -14.00 -5.14 -23.19
CA ARG A 51 -13.64 -6.55 -23.25
C ARG A 51 -12.14 -6.75 -23.50
N LEU A 52 -11.41 -7.21 -22.48
CA LEU A 52 -10.20 -8.01 -22.69
C LEU A 52 -10.57 -9.46 -22.40
N ARG A 53 -10.93 -10.20 -23.45
CA ARG A 53 -11.00 -11.66 -23.41
C ARG A 53 -9.56 -12.17 -23.32
N CYS A 54 -9.09 -12.51 -22.12
CA CYS A 54 -7.95 -13.40 -21.99
C CYS A 54 -8.34 -14.76 -22.57
N ARG A 55 -7.78 -15.12 -23.73
CA ARG A 55 -7.79 -16.51 -24.19
C ARG A 55 -6.96 -17.32 -23.20
N ALA A 56 -7.62 -18.12 -22.38
CA ALA A 56 -6.97 -19.18 -21.64
C ALA A 56 -6.41 -20.19 -22.65
N GLY A 57 -5.10 -20.13 -22.89
CA GLY A 57 -4.37 -21.25 -23.46
C GLY A 57 -4.25 -22.32 -22.39
N LEU A 58 -4.91 -23.46 -22.60
CA LEU A 58 -4.72 -24.67 -21.80
C LEU A 58 -3.27 -25.13 -21.97
N VAL A 59 -2.42 -24.80 -20.99
CA VAL A 59 -1.18 -25.54 -20.76
C VAL A 59 -1.46 -26.46 -19.58
N SER A 60 -1.61 -27.74 -19.90
CA SER A 60 -1.71 -28.81 -18.92
C SER A 60 -0.37 -28.97 -18.18
N GLY A 61 -0.45 -29.16 -16.85
CA GLY A 61 0.64 -29.75 -16.08
C GLY A 61 1.64 -28.78 -15.45
N ARG A 62 1.20 -28.06 -14.41
CA ARG A 62 1.88 -27.93 -13.11
C ARG A 62 1.03 -27.03 -12.22
N THR A 63 0.83 -27.45 -10.98
CA THR A 63 0.04 -26.81 -9.92
C THR A 63 0.13 -25.28 -9.98
N GLN A 64 -0.99 -24.62 -10.29
CA GLN A 64 -1.14 -23.19 -10.10
C GLN A 64 -0.82 -22.90 -8.64
N SER A 65 0.33 -22.27 -8.39
CA SER A 65 0.65 -21.68 -7.10
C SER A 65 -0.58 -20.89 -6.64
N ALA A 66 -1.04 -21.13 -5.41
CA ALA A 66 -2.08 -20.34 -4.77
C ALA A 66 -1.52 -18.93 -4.51
N TRP A 67 -1.42 -18.11 -5.55
CA TRP A 67 -1.20 -16.69 -5.39
C TRP A 67 -2.41 -16.14 -4.66
N SER A 68 -2.21 -15.48 -3.53
CA SER A 68 -3.30 -14.85 -2.81
C SER A 68 -4.09 -13.90 -3.71
N ASP A 69 -5.40 -13.84 -3.54
CA ASP A 69 -6.29 -13.08 -4.42
C ASP A 69 -6.27 -11.56 -4.17
N HIS A 70 -5.26 -11.03 -3.47
CA HIS A 70 -5.15 -9.60 -3.16
C HIS A 70 -3.70 -9.10 -3.08
N VAL A 71 -3.53 -7.81 -3.28
CA VAL A 71 -2.27 -7.06 -3.09
C VAL A 71 -2.48 -5.91 -2.11
N LEU A 72 -1.40 -5.42 -1.53
CA LEU A 72 -1.42 -4.34 -0.54
C LEU A 72 -0.56 -3.16 -0.99
N GLY A 73 -1.05 -1.95 -0.71
CA GLY A 73 -0.26 -0.73 -0.67
C GLY A 73 -0.33 -0.12 0.71
N ILE A 74 0.81 0.34 1.22
CA ILE A 74 0.98 0.65 2.64
C ILE A 74 1.70 2.00 2.78
N ASP A 75 1.16 2.88 3.62
CA ASP A 75 1.82 4.10 4.07
C ASP A 75 1.61 4.32 5.58
N GLY A 76 2.50 5.08 6.22
CA GLY A 76 2.51 5.29 7.66
C GLY A 76 1.64 6.47 8.09
N CYS A 77 0.58 6.21 8.84
CA CYS A 77 -0.34 7.25 9.31
C CYS A 77 0.18 8.01 10.55
N PRO A 78 -0.18 9.31 10.72
CA PRO A 78 0.02 10.05 11.96
C PRO A 78 -0.51 9.30 13.19
N GLY A 79 0.02 9.56 14.38
CA GLY A 79 -0.45 8.89 15.60
C GLY A 79 -0.02 7.42 15.75
N GLY A 80 0.57 6.82 14.71
CA GLY A 80 1.11 5.46 14.73
C GLY A 80 0.23 4.47 13.96
N GLY A 81 0.84 3.39 13.49
CA GLY A 81 0.20 2.41 12.61
C GLY A 81 0.41 2.71 11.13
N TRP A 82 -0.43 2.08 10.31
CA TRP A 82 -0.34 2.08 8.85
C TRP A 82 -1.72 2.14 8.23
N VAL A 83 -1.87 2.96 7.20
CA VAL A 83 -2.97 2.84 6.25
C VAL A 83 -2.62 1.75 5.25
N VAL A 84 -3.57 0.85 5.01
CA VAL A 84 -3.39 -0.30 4.12
C VAL A 84 -4.53 -0.28 3.11
N VAL A 85 -4.19 -0.05 1.84
CA VAL A 85 -5.12 -0.24 0.74
C VAL A 85 -4.99 -1.68 0.25
N VAL A 86 -6.11 -2.41 0.30
CA VAL A 86 -6.22 -3.79 -0.17
C VAL A 86 -6.90 -3.76 -1.53
N ILE A 87 -6.27 -4.30 -2.56
CA ILE A 87 -6.90 -4.50 -3.87
C ILE A 87 -7.04 -6.00 -4.10
N SER A 88 -8.27 -6.45 -4.30
CA SER A 88 -8.59 -7.84 -4.65
C SER A 88 -8.56 -8.03 -6.17
N ARG A 89 -8.21 -9.24 -6.61
CA ARG A 89 -8.10 -9.62 -8.02
C ARG A 89 -9.42 -9.49 -8.80
N ASP A 90 -10.54 -9.54 -8.09
CA ASP A 90 -11.87 -9.35 -8.67
C ASP A 90 -12.33 -7.88 -8.74
N GLY A 91 -11.42 -6.94 -8.50
CA GLY A 91 -11.67 -5.52 -8.71
C GLY A 91 -12.30 -4.80 -7.52
N ARG A 92 -12.29 -5.39 -6.32
CA ARG A 92 -12.65 -4.68 -5.08
C ARG A 92 -11.44 -4.01 -4.45
N ALA A 93 -11.63 -2.84 -3.86
CA ALA A 93 -10.62 -2.15 -3.07
C ALA A 93 -11.19 -1.65 -1.74
N THR A 94 -10.42 -1.79 -0.68
CA THR A 94 -10.76 -1.32 0.68
C THR A 94 -9.59 -0.60 1.30
N VAL A 95 -9.87 0.29 2.26
CA VAL A 95 -8.87 0.98 3.07
C VAL A 95 -9.01 0.50 4.50
N GLU A 96 -7.90 0.10 5.11
CA GLU A 96 -7.88 -0.49 6.44
C GLU A 96 -6.74 0.07 7.28
N HIS A 97 -6.87 -0.07 8.61
CA HIS A 97 -5.82 0.28 9.56
C HIS A 97 -5.06 -0.97 10.02
N ALA A 98 -3.74 -0.86 10.12
CA ALA A 98 -2.90 -1.80 10.85
C ALA A 98 -2.13 -1.06 11.96
N SER A 99 -2.39 -1.40 13.22
CA SER A 99 -1.87 -0.66 14.38
C SER A 99 -0.39 -0.91 14.71
N SER A 100 0.25 -1.91 14.10
CA SER A 100 1.64 -2.26 14.37
C SER A 100 2.29 -2.98 13.19
N ALA A 101 3.63 -3.02 13.17
CA ALA A 101 4.38 -3.80 12.17
C ALA A 101 4.07 -5.30 12.24
N GLY A 102 3.79 -5.86 13.42
CA GLY A 102 3.37 -7.27 13.55
C GLY A 102 1.98 -7.54 12.97
N ALA A 103 1.03 -6.62 13.14
CA ALA A 103 -0.28 -6.70 12.48
C ALA A 103 -0.15 -6.56 10.95
N LEU A 104 0.74 -5.67 10.50
CA LEU A 104 1.06 -5.48 9.10
C LEU A 104 1.71 -6.73 8.49
N ALA A 105 2.65 -7.37 9.19
CA ALA A 105 3.34 -8.58 8.74
C ALA A 105 2.35 -9.71 8.42
N ARG A 106 1.40 -10.00 9.31
CA ARG A 106 0.37 -11.04 9.05
C ARG A 106 -0.45 -10.76 7.80
N ARG A 107 -0.76 -9.48 7.53
CA ARG A 107 -1.47 -9.08 6.30
C ARG A 107 -0.58 -9.28 5.06
N CYS A 108 0.67 -8.86 5.15
CA CYS A 108 1.63 -9.02 4.05
C CYS A 108 1.86 -10.49 3.72
N GLU A 109 2.01 -11.36 4.74
CA GLU A 109 2.18 -12.81 4.57
C GLU A 109 1.06 -13.42 3.71
N ALA A 110 -0.18 -12.99 3.96
CA ALA A 110 -1.37 -13.46 3.26
C ALA A 110 -1.59 -12.81 1.89
N ALA A 111 -0.86 -11.77 1.50
CA ALA A 111 -1.01 -11.07 0.22
C ALA A 111 -0.18 -11.71 -0.91
N ALA A 112 -0.53 -11.43 -2.16
CA ALA A 112 0.33 -11.79 -3.30
C ALA A 112 1.60 -10.92 -3.30
N LEU A 113 1.44 -9.64 -3.01
CA LEU A 113 2.52 -8.67 -2.88
C LEU A 113 2.05 -7.49 -2.02
N ALA A 114 2.94 -6.97 -1.19
CA ALA A 114 2.76 -5.72 -0.45
C ALA A 114 3.85 -4.73 -0.82
N LEU A 115 3.46 -3.50 -1.16
CA LEU A 115 4.37 -2.37 -1.38
C LEU A 115 4.21 -1.33 -0.28
N ILE A 116 5.33 -0.83 0.25
CA ILE A 116 5.36 0.10 1.39
C ILE A 116 6.29 1.29 1.12
N ASP A 117 5.88 2.50 1.55
CA ASP A 117 6.73 3.70 1.54
C ASP A 117 7.64 3.77 2.78
N ILE A 118 8.56 2.81 2.87
CA ILE A 118 9.59 2.75 3.92
C ILE A 118 10.89 2.26 3.29
N PRO A 119 12.02 2.92 3.58
CA PRO A 119 13.33 2.40 3.21
C PRO A 119 13.56 0.96 3.71
N ILE A 120 13.80 0.04 2.78
CA ILE A 120 14.23 -1.35 2.99
C ILE A 120 15.63 -1.51 2.40
N GLY A 121 16.50 -2.19 3.14
CA GLY A 121 17.91 -2.26 2.81
C GLY A 121 18.64 -0.95 3.13
N LEU A 122 19.60 -1.00 4.05
CA LEU A 122 20.23 0.20 4.60
C LEU A 122 21.76 0.11 4.55
N VAL A 123 22.38 1.16 4.01
CA VAL A 123 23.83 1.33 3.95
C VAL A 123 24.25 2.67 4.55
N ASP A 124 25.51 2.77 4.91
CA ASP A 124 26.07 4.04 5.39
C ASP A 124 26.54 4.92 4.22
N GLY A 125 25.58 5.48 3.50
CA GLY A 125 25.83 6.27 2.29
C GLY A 125 24.59 6.38 1.39
N PRO A 126 24.74 6.92 0.17
CA PRO A 126 23.65 6.98 -0.79
C PRO A 126 23.26 5.58 -1.29
N ARG A 127 21.95 5.31 -1.37
CA ARG A 127 21.43 4.11 -2.05
C ARG A 127 21.23 4.41 -3.53
N LEU A 128 21.54 3.44 -4.40
CA LEU A 128 21.34 3.60 -5.84
C LEU A 128 19.86 3.78 -6.19
N CYS A 129 18.96 3.05 -5.52
CA CYS A 129 17.51 3.21 -5.67
C CYS A 129 17.05 4.66 -5.39
N ASP A 130 17.58 5.33 -4.36
CA ASP A 130 17.26 6.73 -4.05
C ASP A 130 17.74 7.69 -5.16
N VAL A 131 18.88 7.40 -5.79
CA VAL A 131 19.45 8.23 -6.87
C VAL A 131 18.60 8.10 -8.13
N GLU A 132 18.26 6.87 -8.52
CA GLU A 132 17.44 6.61 -9.71
C GLU A 132 16.00 7.10 -9.54
N ALA A 133 15.41 6.94 -8.36
CA ALA A 133 14.10 7.48 -8.04
C ALA A 133 14.06 9.01 -8.18
N ARG A 134 15.10 9.72 -7.71
CA ARG A 134 15.23 11.17 -7.92
C ARG A 134 15.25 11.56 -9.40
N ALA A 135 15.93 10.77 -10.24
CA ALA A 135 15.96 11.01 -11.68
C ALA A 135 14.58 10.83 -12.31
N ILE A 136 13.84 9.78 -11.93
CA ILE A 136 12.49 9.51 -12.42
C ILE A 136 11.48 10.58 -11.99
N VAL A 137 11.51 10.99 -10.73
CA VAL A 137 10.62 12.03 -10.19
C VAL A 137 10.90 13.40 -10.81
N GLY A 138 12.16 13.70 -11.15
CA GLY A 138 12.53 14.91 -11.91
C GLY A 138 12.42 16.21 -11.09
N PRO A 139 11.58 17.20 -11.49
CA PRO A 139 11.50 18.50 -10.79
C PRO A 139 11.18 18.41 -9.29
N ARG A 140 10.53 17.32 -8.87
CA ARG A 140 10.18 17.05 -7.48
C ARG A 140 11.13 16.11 -6.76
N ARG A 141 12.32 15.83 -7.31
CA ARG A 141 13.34 14.93 -6.73
C ARG A 141 13.63 15.12 -5.24
N SER A 142 13.43 16.32 -4.70
CA SER A 142 13.58 16.59 -3.26
C SER A 142 12.58 15.82 -2.38
N SER A 143 11.51 15.26 -2.94
CA SER A 143 10.56 14.41 -2.22
C SER A 143 11.13 13.03 -1.89
N VAL A 144 12.15 12.58 -2.63
CA VAL A 144 12.88 11.34 -2.33
C VAL A 144 14.00 11.70 -1.36
N PHE A 145 13.73 11.54 -0.07
CA PHE A 145 14.70 11.81 1.00
C PHE A 145 15.65 10.62 1.19
N PRO A 146 16.91 10.84 1.55
CA PRO A 146 17.86 9.75 1.75
C PRO A 146 17.44 8.89 2.95
N ALA A 147 17.59 7.57 2.81
CA ALA A 147 17.41 6.63 3.92
C ALA A 147 18.44 6.87 5.04
N PRO A 148 18.10 6.57 6.30
CA PRO A 148 19.07 6.64 7.39
C PRO A 148 20.08 5.50 7.28
N PRO A 149 21.32 5.69 7.75
CA PRO A 149 22.23 4.57 7.90
C PRO A 149 21.72 3.62 8.99
N ARG A 150 22.00 2.32 8.83
CA ARG A 150 21.50 1.26 9.72
C ARG A 150 21.79 1.50 11.20
N TRP A 151 22.98 2.00 11.54
CA TRP A 151 23.36 2.29 12.93
C TRP A 151 22.47 3.36 13.59
N LEU A 152 21.79 4.21 12.82
CA LEU A 152 20.87 5.22 13.37
C LEU A 152 19.60 4.57 13.93
N LEU A 153 19.27 3.36 13.48
CA LEU A 153 18.15 2.59 14.02
C LEU A 153 18.40 2.16 15.47
N GLU A 154 19.64 2.14 15.96
CA GLU A 154 19.93 1.78 17.35
C GLU A 154 19.53 2.89 18.34
N CYS A 155 19.50 4.14 17.89
CA CYS A 155 19.15 5.30 18.72
C CYS A 155 17.66 5.31 19.06
N ARG A 156 17.33 5.54 20.34
CA ARG A 156 15.95 5.61 20.84
C ARG A 156 15.50 7.04 21.08
N THR A 157 16.43 7.98 21.21
CA THR A 157 16.14 9.41 21.39
C THR A 157 16.83 10.27 20.34
N VAL A 158 16.29 11.46 20.06
CA VAL A 158 16.92 12.42 19.13
C VAL A 158 18.28 12.89 19.65
N GLN A 159 18.46 12.93 20.98
CA GLN A 159 19.72 13.28 21.63
C GLN A 159 20.79 12.19 21.40
N GLU A 160 20.42 10.91 21.52
CA GLU A 160 21.30 9.79 21.17
C GLU A 160 21.68 9.83 19.69
N ALA A 161 20.70 10.09 18.81
CA ALA A 161 20.94 10.21 17.38
C ALA A 161 21.90 11.35 17.04
N ASP A 162 21.68 12.54 17.61
CA ASP A 162 22.57 13.69 17.43
C ASP A 162 23.99 13.41 17.95
N LYS A 163 24.11 12.74 19.09
CA LYS A 163 25.43 12.31 19.63
C LYS A 163 26.10 11.31 18.68
N ALA A 164 25.36 10.35 18.15
CA ALA A 164 25.88 9.35 17.21
C ALA A 164 26.27 9.96 15.85
N MET A 165 25.54 10.96 15.37
CA MET A 165 25.89 11.76 14.18
C MET A 165 27.16 12.57 14.43
N ALA A 166 27.25 13.27 15.55
CA ALA A 166 28.41 14.08 15.92
C ALA A 166 29.69 13.24 16.06
N ALA A 167 29.60 12.07 16.69
CA ALA A 167 30.73 11.11 16.80
C ALA A 167 31.26 10.63 15.44
N ARG A 168 30.48 10.77 14.36
CA ARG A 168 30.83 10.41 12.99
C ARG A 168 31.12 11.65 12.11
N GLY A 169 31.28 12.82 12.71
CA GLY A 169 31.54 14.07 11.99
C GLY A 169 30.38 14.56 11.13
N ARG A 170 29.14 14.15 11.43
CA ARG A 170 27.94 14.53 10.66
C ARG A 170 27.13 15.62 11.37
N ARG A 171 26.33 16.34 10.58
CA ARG A 171 25.35 17.31 11.11
C ARG A 171 24.27 16.60 11.92
N LYS A 172 23.56 17.35 12.77
CA LYS A 172 22.40 16.86 13.53
C LYS A 172 21.37 16.15 12.65
N VAL A 173 20.68 15.16 13.23
CA VAL A 173 19.67 14.38 12.49
C VAL A 173 18.52 15.30 12.08
N GLN A 174 18.12 15.22 10.82
CA GLN A 174 16.98 16.01 10.34
C GLN A 174 15.69 15.47 10.95
N ARG A 175 14.77 16.36 11.35
CA ARG A 175 13.52 15.98 12.01
C ARG A 175 12.67 15.02 11.19
N GLN A 176 12.56 15.26 9.88
CA GLN A 176 11.79 14.40 8.99
C GLN A 176 12.37 12.99 8.91
N LEU A 177 13.70 12.87 8.83
CA LEU A 177 14.39 11.58 8.87
C LEU A 177 14.15 10.87 10.21
N TRP A 178 14.30 11.59 11.33
CA TRP A 178 14.09 11.02 12.66
C TRP A 178 12.66 10.49 12.87
N ASN A 179 11.65 11.21 12.35
CA ASN A 179 10.24 10.83 12.50
C ASN A 179 9.91 9.46 11.88
N ILE A 180 10.69 8.98 10.90
CA ILE A 180 10.47 7.68 10.25
C ILE A 180 11.40 6.57 10.77
N VAL A 181 12.46 6.89 11.52
CA VAL A 181 13.45 5.91 12.03
C VAL A 181 12.79 4.78 12.82
N ALA A 182 11.81 5.09 13.66
CA ALA A 182 11.12 4.06 14.44
C ALA A 182 10.37 3.06 13.55
N ARG A 183 9.70 3.54 12.49
CA ARG A 183 8.99 2.70 11.54
C ARG A 183 9.95 1.87 10.68
N ILE A 184 11.05 2.47 10.23
CA ILE A 184 12.11 1.76 9.49
C ILE A 184 12.65 0.62 10.34
N ARG A 185 12.92 0.87 11.64
CA ARG A 185 13.36 -0.18 12.57
C ARG A 185 12.36 -1.32 12.67
N ASP A 186 11.08 -1.02 12.87
CA ASP A 186 10.07 -2.07 13.04
C ASP A 186 9.94 -2.94 11.78
N ILE A 187 10.00 -2.35 10.59
CA ILE A 187 9.96 -3.08 9.31
C ILE A 187 11.26 -3.87 9.08
N ASP A 188 12.41 -3.28 9.39
CA ASP A 188 13.72 -3.96 9.31
C ASP A 188 13.76 -5.20 10.21
N ASP A 189 13.27 -5.10 11.45
CA ASP A 189 13.20 -6.20 12.40
C ASP A 189 12.25 -7.30 11.89
N VAL A 190 11.08 -6.95 11.34
CA VAL A 190 10.14 -7.91 10.73
C VAL A 190 10.82 -8.68 9.58
N LEU A 191 11.47 -7.97 8.66
CA LEU A 191 12.11 -8.60 7.51
C LEU A 191 13.28 -9.49 7.90
N ARG A 192 14.09 -9.08 8.89
CA ARG A 192 15.26 -9.84 9.36
C ARG A 192 14.90 -11.02 10.25
N SER A 193 13.75 -10.98 10.91
CA SER A 193 13.27 -12.11 11.74
C SER A 193 12.84 -13.33 10.92
N GLY A 194 12.66 -13.19 9.60
CA GLY A 194 12.10 -14.23 8.75
C GLY A 194 10.59 -14.43 8.89
N ALA A 195 9.89 -13.50 9.57
CA ALA A 195 8.43 -13.53 9.72
C ALA A 195 7.67 -13.35 8.39
N LEU A 196 8.35 -12.94 7.32
CA LEU A 196 7.78 -12.81 5.98
C LEU A 196 8.62 -13.61 4.97
N PRO A 197 7.98 -14.30 4.02
CA PRO A 197 8.67 -14.83 2.85
C PRO A 197 9.41 -13.71 2.10
N ALA A 198 10.60 -14.01 1.60
CA ALA A 198 11.40 -13.06 0.84
C ALA A 198 10.63 -12.49 -0.36
N GLY A 199 10.68 -11.17 -0.54
CA GLY A 199 9.99 -10.48 -1.64
C GLY A 199 8.49 -10.26 -1.42
N ARG A 200 7.92 -10.66 -0.28
CA ARG A 200 6.49 -10.45 0.00
C ARG A 200 6.14 -9.00 0.33
N LEU A 201 7.01 -8.33 1.08
CA LEU A 201 6.96 -6.90 1.38
C LEU A 201 8.17 -6.24 0.73
N ARG A 202 7.93 -5.24 -0.12
CA ARG A 202 8.97 -4.56 -0.90
C ARG A 202 8.79 -3.05 -0.82
N GLU A 203 9.89 -2.32 -0.94
CA GLU A 203 9.87 -0.85 -0.91
C GLU A 203 9.31 -0.30 -2.22
N CYS A 204 8.49 0.74 -2.12
CA CYS A 204 8.12 1.60 -3.24
C CYS A 204 8.20 3.06 -2.76
N HIS A 205 8.03 4.01 -3.68
CA HIS A 205 7.99 5.42 -3.32
C HIS A 205 6.79 6.09 -4.00
N PRO A 206 5.86 6.73 -3.27
CA PRO A 206 4.61 7.25 -3.84
C PRO A 206 4.81 8.20 -5.01
N GLU A 207 5.81 9.09 -4.96
CA GLU A 207 6.10 9.99 -6.09
C GLU A 207 6.60 9.26 -7.34
N VAL A 208 7.29 8.12 -7.20
CA VAL A 208 7.65 7.25 -8.32
C VAL A 208 6.41 6.55 -8.85
N CYS A 209 5.57 6.00 -7.97
CA CYS A 209 4.29 5.38 -8.34
C CYS A 209 3.41 6.36 -9.12
N PHE A 210 3.18 7.56 -8.58
CA PHE A 210 2.39 8.60 -9.23
C PHE A 210 3.02 9.08 -10.54
N ARG A 211 4.35 9.24 -10.61
CA ARG A 211 5.05 9.60 -11.85
C ARG A 211 4.78 8.61 -12.98
N VAL A 212 4.74 7.32 -12.65
CA VAL A 212 4.49 6.23 -13.61
C VAL A 212 3.00 6.15 -13.95
N LEU A 213 2.12 6.24 -12.96
CA LEU A 213 0.66 6.25 -13.15
C LEU A 213 0.17 7.48 -13.93
N ALA A 214 0.82 8.63 -13.78
CA ALA A 214 0.52 9.83 -14.54
C ALA A 214 1.07 9.78 -15.97
N GLY A 215 2.22 9.13 -16.17
CA GLY A 215 2.97 9.16 -17.43
C GLY A 215 3.85 10.41 -17.60
N GLU A 216 3.68 11.42 -16.76
CA GLU A 216 4.44 12.68 -16.75
C GLU A 216 4.83 13.13 -15.33
N PRO A 217 5.83 14.03 -15.16
CA PRO A 217 6.20 14.55 -13.84
C PRO A 217 5.07 15.36 -13.18
N LEU A 218 4.87 15.14 -11.88
CA LEU A 218 3.89 15.89 -11.11
C LEU A 218 4.40 17.30 -10.80
N ARG A 219 3.54 18.31 -10.99
CA ARG A 219 3.88 19.73 -10.80
C ARG A 219 3.62 20.25 -9.38
N HIS A 220 2.68 19.62 -8.66
CA HIS A 220 2.20 20.09 -7.36
C HIS A 220 2.59 19.13 -6.23
N SER A 221 3.00 19.71 -5.10
CA SER A 221 3.31 18.98 -3.86
C SER A 221 2.06 18.32 -3.30
N LYS A 222 2.19 17.10 -2.73
CA LYS A 222 1.08 16.39 -2.07
C LYS A 222 0.46 17.15 -0.89
N HIS A 223 1.14 18.17 -0.38
CA HIS A 223 0.66 19.01 0.72
C HIS A 223 -0.16 20.23 0.27
N THR A 224 -0.37 20.44 -1.04
CA THR A 224 -1.28 21.49 -1.54
C THR A 224 -2.58 20.88 -2.02
N ARG A 225 -3.64 21.69 -2.03
CA ARG A 225 -4.97 21.28 -2.53
C ARG A 225 -4.91 20.81 -3.97
N GLU A 226 -4.14 21.49 -4.81
CA GLU A 226 -3.92 21.14 -6.22
C GLU A 226 -3.18 19.80 -6.35
N GLY A 227 -2.22 19.52 -5.47
CA GLY A 227 -1.49 18.25 -5.47
C GLY A 227 -2.32 17.06 -5.01
N LEU A 228 -3.20 17.25 -4.03
CA LEU A 228 -4.19 16.23 -3.61
C LEU A 228 -5.20 15.96 -4.73
N ALA A 229 -5.77 17.02 -5.33
CA ALA A 229 -6.71 16.91 -6.44
C ALA A 229 -6.08 16.22 -7.66
N LEU A 230 -4.82 16.53 -7.99
CA LEU A 230 -4.08 15.87 -9.06
C LEU A 230 -3.92 14.37 -8.80
N ARG A 231 -3.53 13.98 -7.59
CA ARG A 231 -3.37 12.56 -7.20
C ARG A 231 -4.70 11.82 -7.25
N ARG A 232 -5.78 12.39 -6.72
CA ARG A 232 -7.14 11.85 -6.88
C ARG A 232 -7.51 11.60 -8.34
N ALA A 233 -7.29 12.60 -9.20
CA ALA A 233 -7.61 12.47 -10.62
C ALA A 233 -6.77 11.39 -11.31
N ILE A 234 -5.50 11.20 -10.91
CA ILE A 234 -4.66 10.11 -11.41
C ILE A 234 -5.25 8.77 -10.98
N LEU A 235 -5.60 8.60 -9.71
CA LEU A 235 -6.17 7.35 -9.20
C LEU A 235 -7.51 7.02 -9.86
N GLU A 236 -8.41 7.99 -10.01
CA GLU A 236 -9.72 7.80 -10.65
C GLU A 236 -9.59 7.33 -12.11
N ARG A 237 -8.61 7.85 -12.85
CA ARG A 237 -8.33 7.38 -14.22
C ARG A 237 -7.81 5.95 -14.29
N ARG A 238 -7.15 5.48 -13.23
CA ARG A 238 -6.52 4.15 -13.16
C ARG A 238 -7.43 3.12 -12.49
N TRP A 239 -8.37 3.57 -11.68
CA TRP A 239 -9.32 2.77 -10.95
C TRP A 239 -10.63 3.52 -10.81
N ALA A 240 -11.67 3.05 -11.51
CA ALA A 240 -12.99 3.65 -11.45
C ALA A 240 -13.56 3.55 -10.01
N GLY A 241 -14.01 4.67 -9.46
CA GLY A 241 -14.51 4.75 -8.08
C GLY A 241 -13.41 4.89 -7.02
N ALA A 242 -12.16 5.20 -7.41
CA ALA A 242 -11.11 5.49 -6.45
C ALA A 242 -11.48 6.69 -5.56
N GLY A 243 -12.11 7.72 -6.13
CA GLY A 243 -12.61 8.88 -5.40
C GLY A 243 -13.59 8.49 -4.28
N ASP A 244 -14.57 7.64 -4.59
CA ASP A 244 -15.55 7.16 -3.61
C ASP A 244 -14.89 6.37 -2.47
N ILE A 245 -13.88 5.56 -2.79
CA ILE A 245 -13.12 4.79 -1.79
C ILE A 245 -12.33 5.72 -0.87
N VAL A 246 -11.65 6.73 -1.43
CA VAL A 246 -10.93 7.73 -0.64
C VAL A 246 -11.91 8.51 0.23
N ASP A 247 -13.06 8.92 -0.30
CA ASP A 247 -14.06 9.67 0.46
C ASP A 247 -14.64 8.84 1.61
N ALA A 248 -14.92 7.56 1.38
CA ALA A 248 -15.32 6.63 2.43
C ALA A 248 -14.23 6.47 3.51
N ALA A 249 -12.95 6.40 3.11
CA ALA A 249 -11.83 6.32 4.05
C ALA A 249 -11.67 7.60 4.88
N MET A 250 -11.97 8.77 4.32
CA MET A 250 -11.93 10.06 5.03
C MET A 250 -13.12 10.26 5.98
N GLN A 251 -14.21 9.50 5.82
CA GLN A 251 -15.35 9.49 6.76
C GLN A 251 -15.15 8.52 7.93
N ALA A 252 -14.20 7.59 7.83
CA ALA A 252 -13.90 6.65 8.88
C ALA A 252 -13.16 7.33 10.05
N ASP A 253 -13.52 6.94 11.28
CA ASP A 253 -12.78 7.36 12.47
C ASP A 253 -11.42 6.65 12.51
N SER A 254 -10.39 7.34 12.04
CA SER A 254 -9.07 6.79 11.81
C SER A 254 -7.99 7.86 11.91
N PRO A 255 -6.71 7.48 12.09
CA PRO A 255 -5.64 8.44 12.29
C PRO A 255 -4.95 8.90 10.98
N TRP A 256 -5.31 8.34 9.82
CA TRP A 256 -4.70 8.71 8.54
C TRP A 256 -5.21 10.04 8.00
N LYS A 257 -4.36 10.68 7.23
CA LYS A 257 -4.70 11.83 6.39
C LYS A 257 -4.98 11.37 4.97
N GLU A 258 -5.56 12.28 4.20
CA GLU A 258 -5.87 12.06 2.80
C GLU A 258 -4.63 11.71 1.96
N ASP A 259 -3.50 12.36 2.21
CA ASP A 259 -2.26 12.04 1.50
C ASP A 259 -1.75 10.63 1.79
N ASP A 260 -1.89 10.14 3.04
CA ASP A 260 -1.51 8.77 3.40
C ASP A 260 -2.37 7.74 2.62
N VAL A 261 -3.69 7.99 2.52
CA VAL A 261 -4.60 7.10 1.76
C VAL A 261 -4.25 7.10 0.28
N LEU A 262 -3.99 8.28 -0.31
CA LEU A 262 -3.63 8.39 -1.73
C LEU A 262 -2.31 7.70 -2.05
N ASP A 263 -1.30 7.86 -1.18
CA ASP A 263 0.01 7.24 -1.34
C ASP A 263 -0.06 5.71 -1.21
N ALA A 264 -0.79 5.20 -0.21
CA ALA A 264 -1.06 3.77 -0.07
C ALA A 264 -1.87 3.20 -1.26
N PHE A 265 -2.83 3.96 -1.80
CA PHE A 265 -3.60 3.52 -2.97
C PHE A 265 -2.74 3.43 -4.23
N ALA A 266 -1.84 4.40 -4.44
CA ALA A 266 -0.87 4.36 -5.53
C ALA A 266 0.09 3.16 -5.40
N ALA A 267 0.54 2.86 -4.17
CA ALA A 267 1.34 1.66 -3.88
C ALA A 267 0.54 0.37 -4.19
N ALA A 268 -0.74 0.30 -3.85
CA ALA A 268 -1.58 -0.87 -4.09
C ALA A 268 -1.84 -1.08 -5.60
N LEU A 269 -2.13 -0.02 -6.35
CA LEU A 269 -2.26 -0.08 -7.81
C LEU A 269 -0.96 -0.50 -8.47
N THR A 270 0.18 -0.03 -7.94
CA THR A 270 1.49 -0.48 -8.39
C THR A 270 1.67 -1.96 -8.11
N ALA A 271 1.34 -2.45 -6.91
CA ALA A 271 1.41 -3.86 -6.57
C ALA A 271 0.51 -4.73 -7.46
N ALA A 272 -0.66 -4.23 -7.87
CA ALA A 272 -1.58 -4.91 -8.80
C ALA A 272 -0.98 -5.09 -10.21
N GLY A 273 0.16 -4.45 -10.50
CA GLY A 273 1.03 -4.73 -11.64
C GLY A 273 1.36 -6.22 -11.81
N VAL A 274 1.43 -6.99 -10.71
CA VAL A 274 1.66 -8.45 -10.75
C VAL A 274 0.61 -9.22 -11.56
N TRP A 275 -0.58 -8.66 -11.74
CA TRP A 275 -1.66 -9.27 -12.53
C TRP A 275 -1.84 -8.66 -13.92
N THR A 276 -1.20 -7.52 -14.20
CA THR A 276 -1.51 -6.67 -15.36
C THR A 276 -0.30 -6.46 -16.25
N CYS A 277 0.55 -5.48 -15.95
CA CYS A 277 1.67 -5.06 -16.81
C CYS A 277 3.06 -5.49 -16.32
N GLY A 278 3.15 -6.19 -15.19
CA GLY A 278 4.41 -6.57 -14.56
C GLY A 278 5.00 -5.45 -13.70
N LEU A 279 6.11 -5.77 -13.03
CA LEU A 279 6.84 -4.89 -12.13
C LEU A 279 8.31 -4.83 -12.53
N THR A 280 8.93 -3.70 -12.25
CA THR A 280 10.38 -3.51 -12.35
C THR A 280 10.90 -2.82 -11.08
N THR A 281 12.22 -2.76 -10.94
CA THR A 281 12.90 -2.16 -9.78
C THR A 281 13.87 -1.06 -10.21
N LEU A 282 14.13 -0.17 -9.27
CA LEU A 282 15.23 0.78 -9.30
C LEU A 282 16.24 0.36 -8.22
N PRO A 283 17.49 0.03 -8.56
CA PRO A 283 17.97 -0.29 -9.92
C PRO A 283 17.40 -1.61 -10.46
N GLU A 284 17.65 -1.90 -11.73
CA GLU A 284 17.25 -3.18 -12.37
C GLU A 284 17.89 -4.41 -11.71
N ASP A 285 19.12 -4.27 -11.20
CA ASP A 285 19.81 -5.27 -10.38
C ASP A 285 20.07 -4.70 -8.96
N PRO A 286 19.14 -4.91 -8.01
CA PRO A 286 19.24 -4.33 -6.67
C PRO A 286 20.44 -4.87 -5.88
N PRO A 287 21.36 -4.00 -5.44
CA PRO A 287 22.36 -4.41 -4.46
C PRO A 287 21.67 -4.79 -3.14
N ARG A 288 22.31 -5.67 -2.37
CA ARG A 288 21.83 -6.06 -1.03
C ARG A 288 22.66 -5.36 0.03
N ASP A 289 22.02 -5.05 1.15
CA ASP A 289 22.72 -4.53 2.31
C ASP A 289 23.45 -5.64 3.09
N ALA A 290 24.11 -5.27 4.19
CA ALA A 290 24.85 -6.19 5.05
C ALA A 290 23.97 -7.27 5.73
N CYS A 291 22.64 -7.10 5.75
CA CYS A 291 21.69 -8.08 6.26
C CYS A 291 21.04 -8.91 5.13
N GLY A 292 21.45 -8.72 3.88
CA GLY A 292 20.90 -9.41 2.72
C GLY A 292 19.59 -8.84 2.20
N LEU A 293 19.11 -7.71 2.74
CA LEU A 293 17.88 -7.05 2.27
C LEU A 293 18.16 -6.32 0.95
N PRO A 294 17.30 -6.45 -0.08
CA PRO A 294 17.49 -5.75 -1.35
C PRO A 294 17.24 -4.24 -1.15
N MET A 295 18.14 -3.42 -1.69
CA MET A 295 17.97 -1.97 -1.76
C MET A 295 17.36 -1.59 -3.10
N GLU A 296 16.03 -1.59 -3.15
CA GLU A 296 15.25 -1.39 -4.36
C GLU A 296 14.07 -0.43 -4.13
N MET A 297 13.55 0.16 -5.20
CA MET A 297 12.20 0.71 -5.22
C MET A 297 11.42 0.06 -6.36
N VAL A 298 10.28 -0.56 -6.03
CA VAL A 298 9.40 -1.22 -6.99
C VAL A 298 8.50 -0.21 -7.68
N MET A 299 8.34 -0.35 -8.99
CA MET A 299 7.40 0.40 -9.80
C MET A 299 6.79 -0.49 -10.90
N LEU A 300 5.73 -0.02 -11.56
CA LEU A 300 5.13 -0.75 -12.69
C LEU A 300 6.16 -0.91 -13.81
N ALA A 301 6.33 -2.15 -14.30
CA ALA A 301 6.97 -2.38 -15.58
C ALA A 301 6.03 -1.79 -16.62
N SER A 302 6.51 -0.77 -17.29
CA SER A 302 5.67 0.04 -18.13
C SER A 302 5.14 -0.76 -19.32
N ALA A 303 3.86 -1.15 -19.33
CA ALA A 303 3.20 -1.51 -20.58
C ALA A 303 3.00 -0.20 -21.37
N THR A 304 4.03 0.21 -22.11
CA THR A 304 4.07 1.33 -23.10
C THR A 304 4.50 2.75 -22.64
N ALA A 305 5.42 2.94 -21.69
CA ALA A 305 5.89 4.30 -21.34
C ALA A 305 7.37 4.40 -20.91
N LEU A 306 8.04 5.40 -21.48
CA LEU A 306 9.40 5.95 -21.21
C LEU A 306 10.56 5.58 -22.17
N ARG A 307 10.30 5.00 -23.36
CA ARG A 307 11.28 5.03 -24.46
C ARG A 307 10.78 5.92 -25.61
N ALA A 308 11.08 7.21 -25.54
CA ALA A 308 11.30 8.15 -26.66
C ALA A 308 11.15 9.62 -26.19
N SER A 309 12.20 10.20 -25.60
CA SER A 309 12.58 11.61 -25.78
C SER A 309 13.85 11.95 -24.99
N ALA A 310 14.95 11.31 -25.38
CA ALA A 310 16.29 11.85 -25.13
C ALA A 310 17.16 11.47 -26.34
N ALA A 311 16.86 12.08 -27.48
CA ALA A 311 17.86 12.29 -28.51
C ALA A 311 18.42 13.70 -28.29
N PRO A 312 19.74 13.89 -28.26
CA PRO A 312 20.33 15.22 -28.18
C PRO A 312 20.11 15.94 -29.52
N ALA A 313 19.80 17.23 -29.44
CA ALA A 313 20.12 18.19 -30.50
C ALA A 313 21.48 18.80 -30.18
#